data_AF-A0A956IX86-F1
#
_entry.id   AF-A0A956IX86-F1
#
_cell.length_a   1.000
_cell.length_b   1.000
_cell.length_c   1.000
_cell.angle_alpha   90.00
_cell.angle_beta   90.00
_cell.angle_gamma   90.00
#
_symmetry.space_group_name_H-M   'P 1'
#
loop_
_entity.id
_entity.type
_entity.pdbx_description
1 polymer ?
#
loop_
_entity_poly.entity_id
_entity_poly.type
_entity_poly.pdbx_seq_one_letter_code
_entity_poly.pdbx_strand_id
1 'polypeptide(L)'
;KAKTIGQKVGKPILWWQVPFGVPSDTPGGTAGHYRDNRVKYIFEHVQELIDAGGVGVTFGTGAGNQTYIDSDGGQFDAAVVKYYASPVALP
;
A
#
# COMPACT_ATOMS: atom_id res chain seq x y z
N LYS A 1 -1.81 11.29 13.04
CA LYS A 1 -2.26 10.55 14.24
C LYS A 1 -1.43 9.29 14.49
N ALA A 2 -1.29 8.38 13.51
CA ALA A 2 -0.48 7.15 13.66
C ALA A 2 0.96 7.41 14.12
N LYS A 3 1.68 8.32 13.45
CA LYS A 3 3.04 8.77 13.84
C LYS A 3 3.13 9.16 15.33
N THR A 4 2.23 10.03 15.78
CA THR A 4 2.17 10.51 17.16
C THR A 4 1.97 9.36 18.16
N ILE A 5 1.11 8.39 17.82
CA ILE A 5 0.87 7.22 18.67
C ILE A 5 2.14 6.36 18.75
N GLY A 6 2.77 6.05 17.62
CA GLY A 6 4.00 5.27 17.55
C GLY A 6 5.13 5.90 18.38
N GLN A 7 5.29 7.22 18.27
CA GLN A 7 6.23 7.99 19.09
C GLN A 7 5.91 7.89 20.59
N LYS A 8 4.64 8.03 20.97
CA LYS A 8 4.21 7.96 22.38
C LYS A 8 4.48 6.60 23.01
N VAL A 9 4.31 5.51 22.26
CA VAL A 9 4.52 4.13 22.77
C VAL A 9 5.93 3.59 22.49
N GLY A 10 6.78 4.34 21.78
CA GLY A 10 8.12 3.92 21.40
C GLY A 10 8.14 2.69 20.49
N LYS A 11 7.16 2.56 19.58
CA LYS A 11 7.05 1.44 18.62
C LYS A 11 6.80 1.94 17.20
N PRO A 12 7.35 1.24 16.18
CA PRO A 12 7.06 1.56 14.80
C PRO A 12 5.61 1.18 14.43
N ILE A 13 5.13 1.70 13.30
CA ILE A 13 3.78 1.46 12.78
C ILE A 13 3.84 0.44 11.65
N LEU A 14 3.08 -0.65 11.79
CA LEU A 14 2.74 -1.54 10.68
C LEU A 14 1.38 -1.12 10.12
N TRP A 15 1.29 -0.86 8.81
CA TRP A 15 0.02 -0.55 8.16
C TRP A 15 -0.70 -1.84 7.80
N TRP A 16 -1.80 -2.11 8.51
CA TRP A 16 -2.67 -3.29 8.34
C TRP A 16 -4.15 -2.87 8.42
N GLN A 17 -5.08 -3.44 7.67
CA GLN A 17 -4.92 -4.17 6.41
C GLN A 17 -5.10 -3.15 5.29
N VAL A 18 -4.16 -3.04 4.34
CA VAL A 18 -4.30 -2.10 3.22
C VAL A 18 -4.94 -2.82 2.03
N PRO A 19 -6.17 -2.45 1.60
CA PRO A 19 -6.80 -3.05 0.44
C PRO A 19 -6.01 -2.85 -0.85
N PHE A 20 -6.03 -3.84 -1.73
CA PHE A 20 -5.61 -3.65 -3.10
C PHE A 20 -6.61 -2.75 -3.85
N GLY A 21 -6.07 -1.95 -4.77
CA GLY A 21 -6.84 -1.07 -5.64
C GLY A 21 -5.96 -0.59 -6.79
N VAL A 22 -6.61 -0.27 -7.91
CA VAL A 22 -5.95 0.27 -9.11
C VAL A 22 -6.62 1.58 -9.48
N PRO A 23 -5.88 2.71 -9.54
CA PRO A 23 -6.45 3.99 -9.90
C PRO A 23 -6.94 3.96 -11.34
N SER A 24 -8.08 4.60 -11.60
CA SER A 24 -8.65 4.75 -12.93
C SER A 24 -9.54 5.98 -12.97
N ASP A 25 -9.58 6.64 -14.12
CA ASP A 25 -10.55 7.72 -14.37
C ASP A 25 -11.95 7.20 -14.69
N THR A 26 -12.10 5.86 -14.84
CA THR A 26 -13.40 5.21 -15.00
C THR A 26 -13.96 4.79 -13.65
N PRO A 27 -15.28 4.97 -13.41
CA PRO A 27 -15.91 4.46 -12.21
C PRO A 27 -15.64 2.97 -12.00
N GLY A 28 -15.39 2.59 -10.74
CA GLY A 28 -15.45 1.20 -10.33
C GLY A 28 -16.90 0.69 -10.26
N GLY A 29 -17.10 -0.46 -9.63
CA GLY A 29 -18.44 -1.00 -9.35
C GLY A 29 -18.63 -2.46 -9.74
N THR A 30 -17.66 -3.04 -10.45
CA THR A 30 -17.54 -4.48 -10.66
C THR A 30 -16.60 -5.07 -9.61
N ALA A 31 -16.91 -6.28 -9.16
CA ALA A 31 -16.07 -7.02 -8.23
C ALA A 31 -14.66 -7.22 -8.82
N GLY A 32 -13.61 -7.06 -8.01
CA GLY A 32 -12.23 -7.19 -8.48
C GLY A 32 -11.63 -5.90 -9.06
N HIS A 33 -12.39 -4.81 -9.14
CA HIS A 33 -11.98 -3.56 -9.78
C HIS A 33 -12.15 -2.35 -8.85
N TYR A 34 -11.63 -2.44 -7.64
CA TYR A 34 -11.65 -1.34 -6.68
C TYR A 34 -10.73 -0.19 -7.14
N ARG A 35 -11.28 1.03 -7.18
CA ARG A 35 -10.58 2.25 -7.65
C ARG A 35 -10.02 3.02 -6.47
N ASP A 36 -8.80 2.67 -6.10
CA ASP A 36 -8.02 3.28 -5.04
C ASP A 36 -6.56 3.36 -5.47
N ASN A 37 -5.80 4.28 -4.88
CA ASN A 37 -4.42 4.55 -5.26
C ASN A 37 -3.40 4.14 -4.19
N ARG A 38 -3.79 3.51 -3.07
CA ARG A 38 -2.89 3.29 -1.93
C ARG A 38 -1.67 2.45 -2.29
N VAL A 39 -1.84 1.37 -3.06
CA VAL A 39 -0.70 0.55 -3.52
C VAL A 39 0.28 1.40 -4.31
N LYS A 40 -0.21 2.11 -5.35
CA LYS A 40 0.60 2.99 -6.18
C LYS A 40 1.30 4.07 -5.35
N TYR A 41 0.56 4.79 -4.51
CA TYR A 41 1.08 5.87 -3.67
C TYR A 41 2.19 5.36 -2.75
N ILE A 42 1.97 4.22 -2.07
CA ILE A 42 2.95 3.68 -1.12
C ILE A 42 4.27 3.36 -1.81
N PHE A 43 4.24 2.74 -3.00
CA PHE A 43 5.47 2.44 -3.74
C PHE A 43 6.13 3.67 -4.37
N GLU A 44 5.37 4.72 -4.70
CA GLU A 44 5.92 6.00 -5.19
C GLU A 44 6.47 6.89 -4.05
N HIS A 45 6.05 6.64 -2.81
CA HIS A 45 6.32 7.50 -1.65
C HIS A 45 6.87 6.73 -0.43
N VAL A 46 7.69 5.68 -0.64
CA VAL A 46 8.19 4.82 0.45
C VAL A 46 8.90 5.61 1.56
N GLN A 47 9.65 6.67 1.21
CA GLN A 47 10.33 7.51 2.21
C GLN A 47 9.35 8.19 3.18
N GLU A 48 8.17 8.61 2.70
CA GLU A 48 7.15 9.22 3.57
C GLU A 48 6.62 8.22 4.60
N LEU A 49 6.54 6.94 4.24
CA LEU A 49 6.16 5.89 5.19
C LEU A 49 7.23 5.70 6.27
N ILE A 50 8.51 5.70 5.89
CA ILE A 50 9.64 5.60 6.83
C ILE A 50 9.66 6.80 7.76
N ASP A 51 9.53 8.03 7.23
CA ASP A 51 9.52 9.27 8.00
C ASP A 51 8.30 9.38 8.95
N ALA A 52 7.22 8.66 8.63
CA ALA A 52 6.05 8.50 9.48
C ALA A 52 6.25 7.49 10.62
N GLY A 53 7.40 6.82 10.70
CA GLY A 53 7.70 5.74 11.65
C GLY A 53 7.15 4.38 11.22
N GLY A 54 6.88 4.20 9.91
CA GLY A 54 6.41 2.95 9.35
C GLY A 54 7.52 1.90 9.27
N VAL A 55 7.21 0.66 9.64
CA VAL A 55 8.10 -0.50 9.45
C VAL A 55 7.67 -1.40 8.28
N GLY A 56 6.45 -1.22 7.78
CA GLY A 56 5.97 -1.96 6.64
C GLY A 56 4.50 -1.74 6.34
N VAL A 57 4.09 -2.28 5.22
CA VAL A 57 2.70 -2.31 4.76
C VAL A 57 2.33 -3.73 4.42
N THR A 58 1.14 -4.12 4.83
CA THR A 58 0.58 -5.43 4.56
C THR A 58 -0.67 -5.25 3.71
N PHE A 59 -0.57 -5.73 2.47
CA PHE A 59 -1.66 -5.67 1.51
C PHE A 59 -2.50 -6.94 1.57
N GLY A 60 -3.80 -6.80 1.36
CA GLY A 60 -4.71 -7.93 1.29
C GLY A 60 -6.14 -7.50 1.14
N THR A 61 -7.02 -8.47 0.88
CA THR A 61 -8.46 -8.24 0.76
C THR A 61 -9.11 -8.12 2.14
N GLY A 62 -9.52 -6.90 2.51
CA GLY A 62 -10.20 -6.61 3.77
C GLY A 62 -11.72 -6.60 3.68
N ALA A 63 -12.27 -6.72 2.45
CA ALA A 63 -13.70 -6.82 2.20
C ALA A 63 -13.96 -7.60 0.89
N GLY A 64 -15.19 -8.07 0.71
CA GLY A 64 -15.62 -8.66 -0.57
C GLY A 64 -15.59 -7.63 -1.71
N ASN A 65 -15.43 -8.12 -2.95
CA ASN A 65 -15.42 -7.33 -4.19
C ASN A 65 -14.27 -6.34 -4.36
N GLN A 66 -13.27 -6.34 -3.46
CA GLN A 66 -12.05 -5.57 -3.65
C GLN A 66 -11.22 -6.09 -4.83
N THR A 67 -10.24 -5.30 -5.27
CA THR A 67 -9.19 -5.82 -6.15
C THR A 67 -8.42 -6.93 -5.43
N TYR A 68 -8.02 -7.95 -6.17
CA TYR A 68 -7.17 -9.03 -5.72
C TYR A 68 -5.81 -8.93 -6.41
N ILE A 69 -4.80 -9.60 -5.86
CA ILE A 69 -3.46 -9.63 -6.46
C ILE A 69 -3.47 -10.22 -7.89
N ASP A 70 -4.44 -11.07 -8.21
CA ASP A 70 -4.63 -11.67 -9.53
C ASP A 70 -5.59 -10.87 -10.45
N SER A 71 -6.24 -9.83 -9.92
CA SER A 71 -7.18 -8.97 -10.65
C SER A 71 -6.72 -7.52 -10.79
N ASP A 72 -5.52 -7.18 -10.31
CA ASP A 72 -4.97 -5.82 -10.30
C ASP A 72 -4.27 -5.40 -11.60
N GLY A 73 -4.29 -6.26 -12.62
CA GLY A 73 -3.63 -6.01 -13.91
C GLY A 73 -2.10 -6.00 -13.82
N GLY A 74 -1.51 -6.62 -12.79
CA GLY A 74 -0.06 -6.69 -12.58
C GLY A 74 0.54 -5.46 -11.88
N GLN A 75 -0.30 -4.56 -11.33
CA GLN A 75 0.19 -3.34 -10.69
C GLN A 75 1.11 -3.63 -9.51
N PHE A 76 0.72 -4.55 -8.63
CA PHE A 76 1.50 -4.88 -7.45
C PHE A 76 2.83 -5.54 -7.82
N ASP A 77 2.81 -6.51 -8.74
CA ASP A 77 4.03 -7.19 -9.22
C ASP A 77 5.02 -6.18 -9.83
N ALA A 78 4.55 -5.32 -10.73
CA ALA A 78 5.37 -4.27 -11.34
C ALA A 78 5.95 -3.30 -10.29
N ALA A 79 5.15 -2.93 -9.28
CA ALA A 79 5.59 -2.03 -8.21
C ALA A 79 6.65 -2.68 -7.30
N VAL A 80 6.48 -3.96 -6.97
CA VAL A 80 7.45 -4.76 -6.18
C VAL A 80 8.77 -4.90 -6.95
N VAL A 81 8.71 -5.31 -8.22
CA VAL A 81 9.90 -5.44 -9.08
C VAL A 81 10.64 -4.10 -9.17
N LYS A 82 9.92 -3.00 -9.39
CA LYS A 82 10.52 -1.65 -9.44
C LYS A 82 11.16 -1.26 -8.11
N TYR A 83 10.51 -1.54 -6.98
CA TYR A 83 11.06 -1.22 -5.66
C TYR A 83 12.36 -1.99 -5.39
N TYR A 84 12.38 -3.29 -5.66
CA TYR A 84 13.57 -4.10 -5.39
C TYR A 84 14.73 -3.88 -6.37
N ALA A 85 14.49 -3.22 -7.51
CA ALA A 85 15.58 -2.75 -8.37
C ALA A 85 16.39 -1.60 -7.74
N SER A 86 15.80 -0.83 -6.81
CA SER A 86 16.47 0.25 -6.08
C SER A 86 15.76 0.52 -4.75
N PRO A 87 15.90 -0.35 -3.74
CA PRO A 87 15.13 -0.26 -2.50
C PRO A 87 15.58 0.95 -1.68
N VAL A 88 14.62 1.56 -0.96
CA VAL A 88 14.94 2.58 0.04
C VAL A 88 15.63 1.90 1.22
N ALA A 89 16.78 2.45 1.64
CA ALA A 89 17.50 1.94 2.80
C ALA A 89 16.65 2.12 4.07
N LEU A 90 16.57 1.06 4.88
CA LEU A 90 15.99 1.16 6.21
C LEU A 90 17.01 1.80 7.16
N PRO A 91 16.57 2.67 8.08
CA PRO A 91 17.44 3.27 9.10
C PRO A 91 17.94 2.25 10.13
#